data_AF-A0A2S7IFH0-F1
#
_entry.id   AF-A0A2S7IFH0-F1
#
_cell.length_a   1.000
_cell.length_b   1.000
_cell.length_c   1.000
_cell.angle_alpha   90.00
_cell.angle_beta   90.00
_cell.angle_gamma   90.00
#
_symmetry.space_group_name_H-M   'P 1'
#
loop_
_entity.id
_entity.type
_entity.pdbx_description
1 polymer ?
#
loop_
_entity_poly.entity_id
_entity_poly.type
_entity_poly.pdbx_seq_one_letter_code
_entity_poly.pdbx_strand_id
1 'polypeptide(L)'
;MKYWSLMGALLLLSVGAWAQGPGRLTLGVGNSREIRLGSNPEMGHQWTYALSDSSIVKITSKYQANKPPRPGAGGEQIYTVKGLRQGTTLWILNYVPSDPKQKPARTVHYLITVH
;
A
#
# COMPACT_ATOMS: atom_id res chain seq x y z
N MET A 1 -44.10 32.40 -16.64
CA MET A 1 -43.19 32.04 -15.52
C MET A 1 -43.38 30.55 -15.19
N LYS A 2 -42.26 29.85 -14.93
CA LYS A 2 -42.13 28.53 -14.25
C LYS A 2 -42.41 27.21 -15.02
N TYR A 3 -41.34 26.77 -15.69
CA TYR A 3 -40.68 25.44 -15.76
C TYR A 3 -41.46 24.12 -15.92
N TRP A 4 -41.01 23.38 -16.95
CA TRP A 4 -41.22 21.98 -17.31
C TRP A 4 -40.74 20.97 -16.25
N SER A 5 -41.32 19.76 -16.26
CA SER A 5 -40.68 18.55 -15.71
C SER A 5 -40.53 17.52 -16.82
N LEU A 6 -39.31 17.41 -17.34
CA LEU A 6 -38.85 16.31 -18.17
C LEU A 6 -38.05 15.32 -17.30
N MET A 7 -38.18 14.05 -17.65
CA MET A 7 -37.47 12.87 -17.17
C MET A 7 -36.01 13.07 -16.74
N GLY A 8 -35.61 12.32 -15.71
CA GLY A 8 -34.21 12.01 -15.43
C GLY A 8 -34.11 10.67 -14.72
N ALA A 9 -34.01 9.58 -15.48
CA ALA A 9 -33.68 8.26 -14.98
C ALA A 9 -32.32 8.30 -14.26
N LEU A 10 -32.30 7.98 -12.98
CA LEU A 10 -31.06 7.82 -12.24
C LEU A 10 -30.44 6.46 -12.62
N LEU A 11 -29.54 6.48 -13.59
CA LEU A 11 -28.57 5.43 -13.85
C LEU A 11 -27.70 5.27 -12.60
N LEU A 12 -27.97 4.23 -11.81
CA LEU A 12 -27.04 3.75 -10.79
C LEU A 12 -25.84 3.13 -11.52
N LEU A 13 -24.81 3.93 -11.78
CA LEU A 13 -23.50 3.41 -12.18
C LEU A 13 -22.94 2.65 -10.96
N SER A 14 -23.05 1.33 -11.01
CA SER A 14 -22.34 0.41 -10.14
C SER A 14 -20.84 0.61 -10.36
N VAL A 15 -20.19 1.35 -9.46
CA VAL A 15 -18.73 1.33 -9.40
C VAL A 15 -18.35 -0.01 -8.78
N GLY A 16 -18.19 -1.02 -9.64
CA GLY A 16 -17.52 -2.26 -9.26
C GLY A 16 -16.17 -1.90 -8.66
N ALA A 17 -15.95 -2.26 -7.40
CA ALA A 17 -14.62 -2.25 -6.82
C ALA A 17 -13.80 -3.28 -7.62
N TRP A 18 -13.07 -2.81 -8.64
CA TRP A 18 -12.05 -3.62 -9.29
C TRP A 18 -11.05 -3.99 -8.20
N ALA A 19 -11.09 -5.24 -7.74
CA ALA A 19 -10.00 -5.80 -6.96
C ALA A 19 -8.77 -5.80 -7.87
N GLN A 20 -8.00 -4.71 -7.83
CA GLN A 20 -6.70 -4.66 -8.47
C GLN A 20 -5.89 -5.81 -7.86
N GLY A 21 -5.46 -6.76 -8.69
CA GLY A 21 -4.62 -7.87 -8.25
C GLY A 21 -3.32 -7.36 -7.59
N PRO A 22 -2.53 -8.23 -6.96
CA PRO A 22 -1.29 -7.81 -6.31
C PRO A 22 -0.39 -7.06 -7.30
N GLY A 23 0.20 -5.96 -6.85
CA GLY A 23 1.22 -5.24 -7.60
C GLY A 23 2.38 -6.18 -7.92
N ARG A 24 3.00 -6.05 -9.09
CA ARG A 24 4.12 -6.91 -9.49
C ARG A 24 5.44 -6.18 -9.31
N LEU A 25 6.39 -6.84 -8.65
CA LEU A 25 7.75 -6.33 -8.44
C LEU A 25 8.76 -7.37 -8.93
N THR A 26 9.53 -7.02 -9.96
CA THR A 26 10.60 -7.86 -10.50
C THR A 26 11.96 -7.28 -10.15
N LEU A 27 12.89 -8.13 -9.74
CA LEU A 27 14.26 -7.78 -9.40
C LEU A 27 15.23 -8.93 -9.68
N GLY A 28 16.52 -8.63 -9.79
CA GLY A 28 17.58 -9.64 -9.80
C GLY A 28 18.08 -9.95 -8.38
N VAL A 29 18.73 -11.10 -8.20
CA VAL A 29 19.49 -11.39 -6.97
C VAL A 29 20.51 -10.28 -6.70
N GLY A 30 20.58 -9.79 -5.46
CA GLY A 30 21.46 -8.70 -5.04
C GLY A 30 20.93 -7.29 -5.31
N ASN A 31 20.05 -7.12 -6.30
CA ASN A 31 19.44 -5.83 -6.63
C ASN A 31 18.42 -5.40 -5.59
N SER A 32 18.18 -4.09 -5.49
CA SER A 32 17.22 -3.50 -4.56
C SER A 32 16.28 -2.52 -5.25
N ARG A 33 15.06 -2.38 -4.73
CA ARG A 33 14.08 -1.38 -5.17
C ARG A 33 13.36 -0.76 -3.98
N GLU A 34 13.11 0.55 -4.07
CA GLU A 34 12.30 1.26 -3.08
C GLU A 34 10.81 1.17 -3.42
N ILE A 35 9.99 0.91 -2.41
CA ILE A 35 8.53 1.03 -2.45
C ILE A 35 8.14 2.05 -1.39
N ARG A 36 7.37 3.07 -1.80
CA ARG A 36 6.96 4.18 -0.94
C ARG A 36 5.47 4.13 -0.73
N LEU A 37 5.05 4.12 0.53
CA LEU A 37 3.65 4.12 0.93
C LEU A 37 3.38 5.31 1.83
N GLY A 38 2.33 6.08 1.55
CA GLY A 38 1.89 7.15 2.45
C GLY A 38 1.70 6.63 3.87
N SER A 39 2.21 7.38 4.85
CA SER A 39 2.17 7.03 6.27
C SER A 39 1.98 8.30 7.08
N ASN A 40 1.10 8.27 8.07
CA ASN A 40 0.92 9.34 9.03
C ASN A 40 0.99 8.78 10.47
N PRO A 41 2.20 8.61 11.04
CA PRO A 41 2.38 8.06 12.38
C PRO A 41 1.69 8.88 13.47
N GLU A 42 1.54 10.20 13.29
CA GLU A 42 0.89 11.11 14.26
C GLU A 42 -0.60 10.78 14.45
N MET A 43 -1.23 10.08 13.50
CA MET A 43 -2.61 9.60 13.60
C MET A 43 -2.71 8.25 14.32
N GLY A 44 -1.63 7.74 14.92
CA GLY A 44 -1.63 6.46 15.63
C GLY A 44 -1.79 5.26 14.70
N HIS A 45 -1.25 5.34 13.49
CA HIS A 45 -1.28 4.24 12.52
C HIS A 45 0.13 3.89 12.06
N GLN A 46 0.38 2.62 11.81
CA GLN A 46 1.68 2.11 11.36
C GLN A 46 1.51 1.05 10.27
N TRP A 47 2.50 0.95 9.39
CA TRP A 47 2.55 -0.15 8.45
C TRP A 47 3.22 -1.37 9.07
N THR A 48 2.55 -2.51 9.01
CA THR A 48 3.09 -3.84 9.31
C THR A 48 3.11 -4.67 8.03
N TYR A 49 3.92 -5.74 7.98
CA TYR A 49 3.93 -6.62 6.82
C TYR A 49 4.28 -8.06 7.15
N ALA A 50 3.89 -8.95 6.23
CA ALA A 50 4.27 -10.36 6.22
C ALA A 50 4.76 -10.77 4.82
N LEU A 51 5.68 -11.73 4.78
CA LEU A 51 6.16 -12.39 3.57
C LEU A 51 5.75 -13.85 3.62
N SER A 52 5.31 -14.41 2.48
CA SER A 52 5.05 -15.86 2.39
C SER A 52 6.33 -16.69 2.45
N ASP A 53 7.43 -16.16 1.93
CA ASP A 53 8.78 -16.72 2.03
C ASP A 53 9.80 -15.58 2.19
N SER A 54 10.43 -15.50 3.37
CA SER A 54 11.43 -14.49 3.71
C SER A 54 12.85 -14.84 3.24
N SER A 55 13.09 -16.06 2.74
CA SER A 55 14.39 -16.45 2.18
C SER A 55 14.66 -15.84 0.80
N ILE A 56 13.61 -15.36 0.11
CA ILE A 56 13.68 -14.83 -1.26
C ILE A 56 14.09 -13.36 -1.27
N VAL A 57 13.62 -12.56 -0.30
CA VAL A 57 13.94 -11.12 -0.20
C VAL A 57 14.24 -10.68 1.22
N LYS A 58 15.10 -9.67 1.35
CA LYS A 58 15.27 -8.88 2.57
C LYS A 58 14.52 -7.57 2.43
N ILE A 59 13.78 -7.19 3.47
CA ILE A 59 13.07 -5.91 3.52
C ILE A 59 13.59 -5.11 4.70
N THR A 60 13.98 -3.86 4.45
CA THR A 60 14.23 -2.85 5.48
C THR A 60 13.29 -1.67 5.25
N SER A 61 13.07 -0.85 6.28
CA SER A 61 12.22 0.32 6.11
C SER A 61 12.65 1.51 6.95
N LYS A 62 12.27 2.71 6.50
CA LYS A 62 12.44 3.97 7.21
C LYS A 62 11.23 4.86 6.96
N TYR A 63 10.87 5.67 7.95
CA TYR A 63 9.88 6.73 7.76
C TYR A 63 10.58 8.01 7.27
N GLN A 64 9.94 8.71 6.34
CA GLN A 64 10.36 10.02 5.87
C GLN A 64 9.19 11.00 5.94
N ALA A 65 9.29 12.00 6.81
CA ALA A 65 8.27 13.06 6.93
C ALA A 65 8.21 13.95 5.68
N ASN A 66 7.02 14.44 5.36
CA ASN A 66 6.82 15.44 4.31
C ASN A 66 7.48 16.78 4.68
N LYS A 67 7.92 17.53 3.66
CA LYS A 67 8.56 18.85 3.82
C LYS A 67 7.68 19.96 3.21
N PRO A 68 7.55 21.13 3.86
CA PRO A 68 8.07 21.46 5.19
C PRO A 68 7.32 20.71 6.32
N PRO A 69 7.99 20.41 7.45
CA PRO A 69 7.36 19.72 8.56
C PRO A 69 6.26 20.60 9.17
N ARG A 70 5.05 20.07 9.25
CA ARG A 70 3.89 20.69 9.90
C ARG A 70 3.05 19.60 10.58
N PRO A 71 2.40 19.89 11.73
CA PRO A 71 1.53 18.92 12.38
C PRO A 71 0.50 18.32 11.42
N GLY A 72 0.38 17.00 11.42
CA GLY A 72 -0.55 16.26 10.57
C GLY A 72 -0.14 16.12 9.10
N ALA A 73 1.00 16.68 8.66
CA ALA A 73 1.45 16.60 7.27
C ALA A 73 1.80 15.16 6.82
N GLY A 74 2.00 14.24 7.77
CA GLY A 74 2.39 12.86 7.50
C GLY A 74 3.72 12.75 6.75
N GLY A 75 3.85 11.67 5.99
CA GLY A 75 5.05 11.33 5.25
C GLY A 75 4.88 10.02 4.49
N GLU A 76 5.99 9.34 4.28
CA GLU A 76 6.04 8.05 3.59
C GLU A 76 6.80 7.03 4.44
N GLN A 77 6.29 5.81 4.50
CA GLN A 77 7.09 4.64 4.85
C GLN A 77 7.79 4.17 3.57
N ILE A 78 9.12 4.21 3.60
CA ILE A 78 9.98 3.79 2.49
C ILE A 78 10.51 2.40 2.83
N TYR A 79 10.17 1.42 2.00
CA TYR A 79 10.66 0.06 2.08
C TYR A 79 11.74 -0.17 1.03
N THR A 80 12.89 -0.69 1.44
CA THR A 80 13.90 -1.19 0.52
C THR A 80 13.78 -2.70 0.44
N VAL A 81 13.42 -3.21 -0.74
CA VAL A 81 13.29 -4.64 -1.03
C VAL A 81 14.56 -5.08 -1.76
N LYS A 82 15.31 -6.02 -1.19
CA LYS A 82 16.53 -6.60 -1.79
C LYS A 82 16.32 -8.08 -2.13
N GLY A 83 16.65 -8.48 -3.35
CA GLY A 83 16.63 -9.89 -3.77
C GLY A 83 17.76 -10.67 -3.13
N LEU A 84 17.44 -11.80 -2.50
CA LEU A 84 18.42 -12.69 -1.88
C LEU A 84 18.62 -13.97 -2.69
N ARG A 85 17.53 -14.55 -3.17
CA ARG A 85 17.50 -15.83 -3.87
C ARG A 85 16.43 -15.81 -4.95
N GLN A 86 16.67 -16.49 -6.06
CA GLN A 86 15.67 -16.70 -7.10
C GLN A 86 14.41 -17.34 -6.54
N GLY A 87 13.25 -16.88 -7.00
CA GLY A 87 11.96 -17.36 -6.56
C GLY A 87 10.87 -16.30 -6.58
N THR A 88 9.68 -16.66 -6.13
CA THR A 88 8.56 -15.72 -5.98
C THR A 88 8.02 -15.76 -4.55
N THR A 89 7.74 -14.58 -3.98
CA THR A 89 7.17 -14.42 -2.63
C THR A 89 6.05 -13.38 -2.65
N LEU A 90 5.00 -13.63 -1.87
CA LEU A 90 3.91 -12.67 -1.66
C LEU A 90 4.25 -11.79 -0.46
N TRP A 91 4.19 -10.47 -0.66
CA TRP A 91 4.38 -9.47 0.36
C TRP A 91 3.07 -8.74 0.63
N ILE A 92 2.55 -8.89 1.85
CA ILE A 92 1.30 -8.27 2.29
C ILE A 92 1.64 -7.20 3.31
N LEU A 93 1.25 -5.96 3.04
CA LEU A 93 1.40 -4.83 3.96
C LEU A 93 0.04 -4.34 4.43
N ASN A 94 -0.07 -4.08 5.73
CA ASN A 94 -1.28 -3.57 6.38
C ASN A 94 -0.97 -2.26 7.09
N TYR A 95 -1.76 -1.23 6.81
CA TYR A 95 -1.74 0.02 7.55
C TYR A 95 -2.72 -0.10 8.72
N VAL A 96 -2.18 -0.40 9.89
CA VAL A 96 -2.97 -0.76 11.07
C VAL A 96 -3.04 0.40 12.07
N PRO A 97 -4.20 0.63 12.68
CA PRO A 97 -4.32 1.55 13.81
C PRO A 97 -3.66 0.95 15.07
N SER A 98 -3.37 1.81 16.06
CA SER A 98 -2.84 1.38 17.37
C SER A 98 -3.82 0.53 18.17
N ASP A 99 -5.14 0.67 17.93
CA ASP A 99 -6.15 -0.18 18.54
C ASP A 99 -6.25 -1.52 17.79
N PRO A 100 -5.86 -2.65 18.42
CA PRO A 100 -5.81 -3.95 17.76
C PRO A 100 -7.18 -4.52 17.38
N LYS A 101 -8.29 -3.95 17.90
CA LYS A 101 -9.65 -4.37 17.54
C LYS A 101 -10.10 -3.80 16.20
N GLN A 102 -9.44 -2.75 15.71
CA GLN A 102 -9.78 -2.12 14.45
C GLN A 102 -9.09 -2.84 13.28
N LYS A 103 -9.81 -2.95 12.17
CA LYS A 103 -9.27 -3.54 10.93
C LYS A 103 -8.22 -2.62 10.31
N PRO A 104 -7.30 -3.14 9.48
CA PRO A 104 -6.39 -2.31 8.71
C PRO A 104 -7.15 -1.27 7.89
N ALA A 105 -6.71 -0.01 7.96
CA ALA A 105 -7.26 1.09 7.17
C ALA A 105 -6.89 0.97 5.68
N ARG A 106 -5.78 0.28 5.39
CA ARG A 106 -5.33 -0.03 4.04
C ARG A 106 -4.55 -1.33 4.02
N THR A 107 -4.71 -2.10 2.95
CA THR A 107 -3.91 -3.30 2.69
C THR A 107 -3.34 -3.22 1.27
N VAL A 108 -2.07 -3.56 1.09
CA VAL A 108 -1.36 -3.55 -0.20
C VAL A 108 -0.62 -4.86 -0.38
N HIS A 109 -0.79 -5.48 -1.56
CA HIS A 109 -0.17 -6.77 -1.87
C HIS A 109 0.83 -6.59 -3.01
N TYR A 110 2.00 -7.20 -2.88
CA TYR A 110 2.97 -7.33 -3.96
C TYR A 110 3.33 -8.79 -4.20
N LEU A 111 3.25 -9.25 -5.45
CA LEU A 111 3.90 -10.47 -5.89
C LEU A 111 5.32 -10.09 -6.33
N ILE A 112 6.32 -10.58 -5.60
CA ILE A 112 7.71 -10.25 -5.83
C ILE A 112 8.39 -11.44 -6.49
N THR A 113 8.97 -11.23 -7.67
CA THR A 113 9.74 -12.24 -8.39
C THR A 113 11.21 -11.82 -8.47
N VAL A 114 12.09 -12.70 -8.02
CA VAL A 114 13.54 -12.56 -8.09
C VAL A 114 14.08 -13.52 -9.15
N HIS A 115 14.79 -12.98 -10.14
CA HIS A 115 15.49 -13.73 -11.19
C HIS A 115 17.00 -13.76 -10.96
#